data_AF-A0A4R4S457-F1
#
_entry.id   AF-A0A4R4S457-F1
#
_cell.length_a   1.000
_cell.length_b   1.000
_cell.length_c   1.000
_cell.angle_alpha   90.00
_cell.angle_beta   90.00
_cell.angle_gamma   90.00
#
_symmetry.space_group_name_H-M   'P 1'
#
loop_
_entity.id
_entity.type
_entity.pdbx_description
1 polymer ?
#
loop_
_entity_poly.entity_id
_entity_poly.type
_entity_poly.pdbx_seq_one_letter_code
_entity_poly.pdbx_strand_id
1 'polypeptide(L)'
;MRTGCITDSGGPGWTPDGRHVIVYVDYAGAPEGSVYTGEQMLIVKADGSRFSNGEPWKCLTCGVPPENRQGTGGGYSYVQPFADGRRVLGGTNIVDCGRHRVVDEACTPDRVRIHPIRWNVTPDGSGGGGSMRELRLHPDNEHLGWSSVTVAPGNRFEQFSYLGRLVFNPAPETGQPRVPRYELTAVTLLFDASPQAQPLRVKPGKPGELEYDPRARSVGELRGFSSDGREVIYVGYPEESANIDVFAADLTTGKVRRLTRHPEYTDPVDASPDDKWIVAEDTRGTDRQMFVAGMRAIPPVTDVLTTSAVSSIRNNHQRRFFQPYLIDRYGDRGSYNGQQLNACTPRHKPGPGSICDPNWNASADPAWSPNGTSVVYGQRLVKAPACGGANPLPCPESTEPGGRMSRLMLARLVERRPQRPKPVVPISDEVSWGTPYEAGDPAAVRPYPPEGTYTLRGRRSGSATVEISWNEAGTTVETVAARYTDYSDDGAHVLNGTERVTRENPTQTSSTLHWYSDLVQTGRTNGTKKTSPDGFHLTIDLFETVFDATGTMTTTLDGRTYRQPANGT
;
A
#
# COMPACT_ATOMS: atom_id res chain seq x y z
N MET A 1 27.94 22.17 -1.21
CA MET A 1 28.36 20.96 -0.45
C MET A 1 28.35 19.77 -1.39
N ARG A 2 29.29 18.81 -1.29
CA ARG A 2 29.24 17.57 -2.08
C ARG A 2 28.57 16.48 -1.24
N THR A 3 27.33 16.16 -1.56
CA THR A 3 26.46 15.27 -0.76
C THR A 3 26.48 13.81 -1.23
N GLY A 4 27.16 13.49 -2.34
CA GLY A 4 26.98 12.21 -3.03
C GLY A 4 25.70 12.16 -3.89
N CYS A 5 25.46 11.02 -4.52
CA CYS A 5 24.25 10.76 -5.31
C CYS A 5 23.13 10.20 -4.42
N ILE A 6 21.86 10.40 -4.81
CA ILE A 6 20.71 9.77 -4.15
C ILE A 6 20.35 8.50 -4.93
N THR A 7 20.40 7.33 -4.28
CA THR A 7 20.09 6.02 -4.87
C THR A 7 18.62 5.64 -4.74
N ASP A 8 17.99 6.11 -3.66
CA ASP A 8 16.60 5.86 -3.33
C ASP A 8 15.95 7.07 -2.64
N SER A 9 14.63 7.21 -2.75
CA SER A 9 13.88 8.26 -2.05
C SER A 9 12.42 7.88 -1.81
N GLY A 10 11.91 8.12 -0.60
CA GLY A 10 10.60 7.63 -0.16
C GLY A 10 9.49 8.66 -0.21
N GLY A 11 8.31 8.24 0.26
CA GLY A 11 7.14 9.09 0.39
C GLY A 11 7.41 10.36 1.21
N PRO A 12 7.00 11.54 0.71
CA PRO A 12 7.07 12.79 1.46
C PRO A 12 6.04 12.87 2.60
N GLY A 13 6.33 13.66 3.62
CA GLY A 13 5.39 14.06 4.66
C GLY A 13 5.39 15.57 4.88
N TRP A 14 4.22 16.20 5.01
CA TRP A 14 4.14 17.63 5.27
C TRP A 14 4.34 17.96 6.75
N THR A 15 5.17 18.96 7.02
CA THR A 15 5.23 19.54 8.36
C THR A 15 3.94 20.32 8.68
N PRO A 16 3.56 20.45 9.96
CA PRO A 16 2.31 21.12 10.35
C PRO A 16 2.19 22.59 9.92
N ASP A 17 3.31 23.26 9.60
CA ASP A 17 3.29 24.65 9.14
C ASP A 17 2.85 24.82 7.67
N GLY A 18 2.76 23.71 6.91
CA GLY A 18 2.37 23.70 5.51
C GLY A 18 3.35 24.39 4.56
N ARG A 19 4.61 24.59 4.98
CA ARG A 19 5.68 25.24 4.21
C ARG A 19 6.86 24.32 3.97
N HIS A 20 7.04 23.30 4.79
CA HIS A 20 8.12 22.34 4.66
C HIS A 20 7.61 20.92 4.43
N VAL A 21 8.35 20.17 3.61
CA VAL A 21 8.13 18.76 3.30
C VAL A 21 9.34 18.00 3.79
N ILE A 22 9.12 16.88 4.47
CA ILE A 22 10.17 15.95 4.89
C ILE A 22 10.17 14.77 3.92
N VAL A 23 11.36 14.37 3.45
CA VAL A 23 11.54 13.23 2.55
C VAL A 23 12.62 12.31 3.07
N TYR A 24 12.44 11.01 2.84
CA TYR A 24 13.50 10.01 2.99
C TYR A 24 14.38 10.00 1.74
N VAL A 25 15.68 9.89 1.94
CA VAL A 25 16.68 9.67 0.88
C VAL A 25 17.70 8.63 1.33
N ASP A 26 18.25 7.88 0.38
CA ASP A 26 19.44 7.06 0.57
C ASP A 26 20.60 7.68 -0.23
N TYR A 27 21.65 8.10 0.49
CA TYR A 27 22.85 8.67 -0.12
C TYR A 27 23.89 7.58 -0.44
N ALA A 28 24.28 7.52 -1.70
CA ALA A 28 25.39 6.70 -2.17
C ALA A 28 26.62 7.54 -2.53
N GLY A 29 27.79 7.09 -2.06
CA GLY A 29 29.07 7.58 -2.54
C GLY A 29 29.40 9.02 -2.15
N ALA A 30 28.99 9.46 -0.96
CA ALA A 30 29.52 10.72 -0.43
C ALA A 30 31.01 10.61 -0.10
N PRO A 31 31.79 11.72 -0.14
CA PRO A 31 33.21 11.70 0.19
C PRO A 31 33.47 11.10 1.59
N GLU A 32 34.63 10.49 1.79
CA GLU A 32 35.05 9.98 3.09
C GLU A 32 34.94 11.09 4.16
N GLY A 33 34.35 10.76 5.31
CA GLY A 33 34.06 11.73 6.38
C GLY A 33 32.81 12.59 6.17
N SER A 34 32.06 12.42 5.08
CA SER A 34 30.78 13.11 4.86
C SER A 34 29.70 12.62 5.81
N VAL A 35 28.91 13.57 6.34
CA VAL A 35 27.70 13.29 7.14
C VAL A 35 26.49 12.88 6.29
N TYR A 36 26.56 13.06 4.97
CA TYR A 36 25.50 12.71 4.01
C TYR A 36 25.72 11.28 3.52
N THR A 37 25.45 10.28 4.34
CA THR A 37 25.72 8.87 4.01
C THR A 37 24.56 7.98 4.43
N GLY A 38 24.25 6.98 3.59
CA GLY A 38 23.15 6.06 3.79
C GLY A 38 21.80 6.75 3.89
N GLU A 39 20.89 6.10 4.62
CA GLU A 39 19.53 6.53 4.83
C GLU A 39 19.43 7.78 5.70
N GLN A 40 18.74 8.81 5.21
CA GLN A 40 18.58 10.11 5.88
C GLN A 40 17.20 10.71 5.64
N MET A 41 16.79 11.64 6.50
CA MET A 41 15.65 12.53 6.29
C MET A 41 16.10 13.93 5.93
N LEU A 42 15.52 14.49 4.87
CA LEU A 42 15.71 15.88 4.47
C LEU A 42 14.44 16.68 4.69
N ILE A 43 14.60 17.96 5.03
CA ILE A 43 13.53 18.94 5.06
C ILE A 43 13.71 19.86 3.85
N VAL A 44 12.68 19.99 3.02
CA VAL A 44 12.65 20.79 1.79
C VAL A 44 11.62 21.91 1.94
N LYS A 45 11.96 23.13 1.53
CA LYS A 45 11.00 24.26 1.49
C LYS A 45 10.13 24.19 0.23
N ALA A 46 8.81 24.18 0.41
CA ALA A 46 7.86 24.09 -0.69
C ALA A 46 7.66 25.42 -1.45
N ASP A 47 8.13 26.54 -0.89
CA ASP A 47 8.01 27.88 -1.47
C ASP A 47 9.26 28.30 -2.28
N GLY A 48 10.28 27.45 -2.36
CA GLY A 48 11.53 27.73 -3.07
C GLY A 48 12.47 28.70 -2.36
N SER A 49 12.14 29.14 -1.14
CA SER A 49 13.06 29.91 -0.30
C SER A 49 14.21 29.02 0.20
N ARG A 50 15.23 29.63 0.82
CA ARG A 50 16.45 28.94 1.28
C ARG A 50 16.52 28.90 2.80
N PHE A 51 17.13 27.85 3.36
CA PHE A 51 17.56 27.80 4.76
C PHE A 51 18.82 28.66 4.97
N SER A 52 19.24 28.81 6.23
CA SER A 52 20.47 29.54 6.58
C SER A 52 21.73 29.01 5.89
N ASN A 53 21.75 27.72 5.54
CA ASN A 53 22.81 27.06 4.78
C ASN A 53 22.87 27.47 3.30
N GLY A 54 21.95 28.33 2.84
CA GLY A 54 21.86 28.78 1.46
C GLY A 54 21.20 27.80 0.49
N GLU A 55 20.68 26.67 0.96
CA GLU A 55 20.02 25.65 0.14
C GLU A 55 18.50 25.63 0.36
N PRO A 56 17.68 25.17 -0.60
CA PRO A 56 16.23 25.01 -0.40
C PRO A 56 15.88 23.81 0.49
N TRP A 57 16.89 23.11 1.01
CA TRP A 57 16.75 21.94 1.86
C TRP A 57 17.81 21.95 2.97
N LYS A 58 17.54 21.20 4.05
CA LYS A 58 18.52 20.85 5.09
C LYS A 58 18.36 19.38 5.48
N CYS A 59 19.42 18.73 5.95
CA CYS A 59 19.33 17.36 6.44
C CYS A 59 19.00 17.34 7.94
N LEU A 60 17.97 16.58 8.32
CA LEU A 60 17.51 16.47 9.71
C LEU A 60 18.33 15.44 10.50
N THR A 61 18.72 14.33 9.86
CA THR A 61 19.37 13.19 10.52
C THR A 61 20.87 13.07 10.23
N CYS A 62 21.40 13.89 9.32
CA CYS A 62 22.82 13.87 8.98
C CYS A 62 23.66 14.41 10.15
N GLY A 63 24.73 13.69 10.48
CA GLY A 63 25.66 14.09 11.53
C GLY A 63 25.10 13.95 12.94
N VAL A 64 23.97 13.27 13.13
CA VAL A 64 23.45 12.98 14.47
C VAL A 64 24.46 12.09 15.21
N PRO A 65 24.91 12.50 16.41
CA PRO A 65 25.90 11.74 17.17
C PRO A 65 25.46 10.30 17.47
N PRO A 66 26.37 9.30 17.46
CA PRO A 66 26.03 7.90 17.71
C PRO A 66 25.23 7.65 19.00
N GLU A 67 25.53 8.38 20.07
CA GLU A 67 24.82 8.31 21.36
C GLU A 67 23.36 8.75 21.28
N ASN A 68 23.00 9.53 20.26
CA ASN A 68 21.66 10.06 20.05
C ASN A 68 20.80 9.18 19.12
N ARG A 69 21.37 8.11 18.58
CA ARG A 69 20.71 7.20 17.61
C ARG A 69 20.94 5.74 17.93
N GLN A 70 21.08 5.44 19.21
CA GLN A 70 21.28 4.07 19.67
C GLN A 70 20.00 3.26 19.44
N GLY A 71 20.16 2.03 18.95
CA GLY A 71 19.03 1.14 18.72
C GLY A 71 18.17 1.46 17.49
N THR A 72 18.53 2.47 16.69
CA THR A 72 17.88 2.75 15.40
C THR A 72 17.85 1.49 14.53
N GLY A 73 16.67 1.13 14.02
CA GLY A 73 16.48 -0.01 13.12
C GLY A 73 15.51 0.32 11.99
N GLY A 74 15.47 -0.48 10.93
CA GLY A 74 14.41 -0.42 9.91
C GLY A 74 14.32 0.84 9.04
N GLY A 75 15.37 1.66 8.98
CA GLY A 75 15.45 2.84 8.11
C GLY A 75 14.47 3.97 8.40
N TYR A 76 14.23 4.86 7.41
CA TYR A 76 13.39 6.05 7.54
C TYR A 76 12.23 6.14 6.54
N SER A 77 11.74 5.02 6.03
CA SER A 77 10.58 4.95 5.12
C SER A 77 9.29 5.51 5.76
N TYR A 78 8.24 5.79 4.98
CA TYR A 78 6.93 6.27 5.48
C TYR A 78 6.99 7.52 6.37
N VAL A 79 7.70 8.56 5.93
CA VAL A 79 7.94 9.77 6.71
C VAL A 79 6.64 10.49 7.07
N GLN A 80 6.36 10.65 8.36
CA GLN A 80 5.14 11.28 8.88
C GLN A 80 5.45 12.23 10.04
N PRO A 81 5.38 13.56 9.84
CA PRO A 81 5.59 14.54 10.91
C PRO A 81 4.46 14.51 11.95
N PHE A 82 4.83 14.65 13.23
CA PHE A 82 3.86 14.84 14.31
C PHE A 82 3.28 16.25 14.27
N ALA A 83 2.05 16.42 14.78
CA ALA A 83 1.39 17.74 14.78
C ALA A 83 2.08 18.79 15.67
N ASP A 84 2.90 18.35 16.63
CA ASP A 84 3.74 19.24 17.45
C ASP A 84 4.88 19.91 16.65
N GLY A 85 5.20 19.38 15.45
CA GLY A 85 6.28 19.85 14.58
C GLY A 85 7.69 19.60 15.13
N ARG A 86 7.84 18.87 16.22
CA ARG A 86 9.10 18.56 16.92
C ARG A 86 9.57 17.13 16.64
N ARG A 87 8.63 16.24 16.32
CA ARG A 87 8.88 14.83 16.07
C ARG A 87 8.49 14.43 14.64
N VAL A 88 9.15 13.39 14.13
CA VAL A 88 8.88 12.80 12.81
C VAL A 88 9.01 11.29 12.93
N LEU A 89 7.96 10.55 12.55
CA LEU A 89 8.01 9.12 12.33
C LEU A 89 8.79 8.84 11.03
N GLY A 90 9.70 7.88 11.05
CA GLY A 90 10.23 7.26 9.84
C GLY A 90 10.76 5.86 10.11
N GLY A 91 10.27 4.91 9.32
CA GLY A 91 10.44 3.49 9.51
C GLY A 91 9.96 3.12 10.91
N THR A 92 10.80 2.35 11.61
CA THR A 92 10.57 1.98 13.02
C THR A 92 11.25 2.96 13.99
N ASN A 93 11.36 4.24 13.63
CA ASN A 93 12.03 5.26 14.44
C ASN A 93 11.21 6.55 14.56
N ILE A 94 11.41 7.27 15.66
CA ILE A 94 10.91 8.64 15.86
C ILE A 94 12.11 9.56 16.03
N VAL A 95 12.26 10.50 15.09
CA VAL A 95 13.25 11.57 15.13
C VAL A 95 12.66 12.73 15.94
N ASP A 96 13.29 13.10 17.04
CA ASP A 96 12.82 14.09 18.01
C ASP A 96 13.85 15.22 18.16
N CYS A 97 13.40 16.48 18.03
CA CYS A 97 14.25 17.66 18.24
C CYS A 97 14.02 18.38 19.59
N GLY A 98 13.47 17.65 20.56
CA GLY A 98 13.21 18.09 21.92
C GLY A 98 12.24 19.25 21.95
N ARG A 99 12.68 20.40 22.48
CA ARG A 99 11.83 21.59 22.59
C ARG A 99 11.70 22.39 21.29
N HIS A 100 12.49 22.07 20.27
CA HIS A 100 12.54 22.82 19.01
C HIS A 100 11.74 22.10 17.93
N ARG A 101 11.11 22.85 17.02
CA ARG A 101 10.52 22.23 15.84
C ARG A 101 11.64 21.75 14.92
N VAL A 102 11.41 20.68 14.17
CA VAL A 102 12.40 20.12 13.24
C VAL A 102 12.84 21.13 12.17
N VAL A 103 11.96 22.08 11.84
CA VAL A 103 12.22 23.15 10.86
C VAL A 103 13.08 24.28 11.43
N ASP A 104 13.14 24.46 12.76
CA ASP A 104 13.87 25.56 13.39
C ASP A 104 15.40 25.43 13.15
N GLU A 105 16.10 26.57 13.04
CA GLU A 105 17.57 26.60 12.96
C GLU A 105 18.23 26.06 14.25
N ALA A 106 17.52 26.20 15.37
CA ALA A 106 17.92 25.66 16.66
C ALA A 106 17.83 24.12 16.74
N CYS A 107 17.25 23.46 15.75
CA CYS A 107 17.25 22.01 15.62
C CYS A 107 18.55 21.55 14.92
N THR A 108 19.59 21.30 15.72
CA THR A 108 20.92 20.90 15.26
C THR A 108 21.14 19.40 15.49
N PRO A 109 22.11 18.75 14.79
CA PRO A 109 22.36 17.31 14.94
C PRO A 109 22.60 16.86 16.40
N ASP A 110 23.30 17.66 17.20
CA ASP A 110 23.56 17.35 18.63
C ASP A 110 22.30 17.35 19.50
N ARG A 111 21.22 18.01 19.05
CA ARG A 111 19.94 18.11 19.75
C ARG A 111 18.92 17.07 19.28
N VAL A 112 19.09 16.57 18.07
CA VAL A 112 18.26 15.49 17.55
C VAL A 112 18.52 14.23 18.35
N ARG A 113 17.45 13.50 18.67
CA ARG A 113 17.45 12.15 19.24
C ARG A 113 16.61 11.26 18.33
N ILE A 114 17.06 10.04 18.09
CA ILE A 114 16.35 9.06 17.26
C ILE A 114 16.02 7.88 18.17
N HIS A 115 14.72 7.70 18.41
CA HIS A 115 14.19 6.70 19.32
C HIS A 115 13.57 5.56 18.51
N PRO A 116 14.00 4.30 18.70
CA PRO A 116 13.33 3.17 18.04
C PRO A 116 11.93 2.98 18.60
N ILE A 117 11.06 2.40 17.79
CA ILE A 117 9.73 1.94 18.17
C ILE A 117 9.80 0.43 18.37
N ARG A 118 9.13 -0.07 19.40
CA ARG A 118 9.11 -1.49 19.72
C ARG A 118 7.73 -1.92 20.21
N TRP A 119 7.30 -3.13 19.82
CA TRP A 119 6.18 -3.83 20.45
C TRP A 119 6.63 -5.17 21.02
N ASN A 120 6.05 -5.58 22.14
CA ASN A 120 6.37 -6.85 22.79
C ASN A 120 5.77 -8.03 22.01
N VAL A 121 6.56 -9.09 21.84
CA VAL A 121 6.09 -10.37 21.28
C VAL A 121 6.36 -11.57 22.18
N THR A 122 6.98 -11.34 23.34
CA THR A 122 7.14 -12.35 24.40
C THR A 122 6.43 -11.87 25.66
N PRO A 123 5.84 -12.77 26.46
CA PRO A 123 5.08 -12.37 27.66
C PRO A 123 5.89 -11.57 28.68
N ASP A 124 7.19 -11.87 28.79
CA ASP A 124 8.12 -11.19 29.71
C ASP A 124 8.76 -9.92 29.11
N GLY A 125 8.41 -9.57 27.87
CA GLY A 125 8.95 -8.44 27.12
C GLY A 125 10.44 -8.58 26.76
N SER A 126 11.03 -9.77 26.90
CA SER A 126 12.41 -10.05 26.46
C SER A 126 12.56 -10.02 24.91
N GLY A 127 13.80 -10.15 24.43
CA GLY A 127 14.10 -10.18 22.98
C GLY A 127 13.92 -8.85 22.24
N GLY A 128 14.03 -8.90 20.91
CA GLY A 128 14.08 -7.73 20.02
C GLY A 128 12.73 -7.03 19.74
N GLY A 129 11.63 -7.56 20.26
CA GLY A 129 10.28 -7.15 19.86
C GLY A 129 9.88 -7.72 18.48
N GLY A 130 8.67 -7.44 18.05
CA GLY A 130 8.17 -7.94 16.76
C GLY A 130 8.56 -7.07 15.57
N SER A 131 8.49 -7.65 14.38
CA SER A 131 8.70 -6.91 13.13
C SER A 131 7.52 -5.98 12.85
N MET A 132 7.80 -4.86 12.18
CA MET A 132 6.81 -3.86 11.79
C MET A 132 7.17 -3.34 10.41
N ARG A 133 6.14 -3.08 9.60
CA ARG A 133 6.26 -2.41 8.31
C ARG A 133 5.04 -1.54 8.06
N GLU A 134 5.15 -0.63 7.10
CA GLU A 134 4.03 0.23 6.69
C GLU A 134 3.42 1.03 7.86
N LEU A 135 4.28 1.58 8.73
CA LEU A 135 3.82 2.28 9.92
C LEU A 135 3.05 3.55 9.50
N ARG A 136 1.93 3.83 10.17
CA ARG A 136 1.09 5.00 9.94
C ARG A 136 0.80 5.67 11.27
N LEU A 137 1.22 6.93 11.39
CA LEU A 137 0.98 7.77 12.55
C LEU A 137 -0.50 8.15 12.55
N HIS A 138 -1.20 7.86 13.64
CA HIS A 138 -2.57 8.32 13.82
C HIS A 138 -2.56 9.83 14.09
N PRO A 139 -3.52 10.61 13.54
CA PRO A 139 -3.45 12.08 13.61
C PRO A 139 -3.68 12.68 15.01
N ASP A 140 -4.02 11.87 16.02
CA ASP A 140 -3.99 12.28 17.43
C ASP A 140 -2.58 12.34 18.04
N ASN A 141 -1.56 11.82 17.35
CA ASN A 141 -0.16 11.68 17.81
C ASN A 141 0.06 10.74 19.00
N GLU A 142 -0.97 9.98 19.41
CA GLU A 142 -0.91 9.05 20.54
C GLU A 142 -0.96 7.59 20.08
N HIS A 143 -1.48 7.33 18.88
CA HIS A 143 -1.61 5.99 18.34
C HIS A 143 -0.76 5.77 17.09
N LEU A 144 -0.39 4.51 16.87
CA LEU A 144 0.36 4.06 15.70
C LEU A 144 -0.30 2.82 15.12
N GLY A 145 -0.60 2.86 13.83
CA GLY A 145 -0.96 1.68 13.05
C GLY A 145 0.28 1.09 12.38
N TRP A 146 0.36 -0.23 12.28
CA TRP A 146 1.40 -0.90 11.50
C TRP A 146 0.90 -2.20 10.90
N SER A 147 1.60 -2.70 9.90
CA SER A 147 1.44 -4.06 9.42
C SER A 147 2.56 -4.97 9.92
N SER A 148 2.25 -6.24 10.14
CA SER A 148 3.23 -7.29 10.36
C SER A 148 2.97 -8.45 9.41
N VAL A 149 4.05 -9.03 8.90
CA VAL A 149 4.01 -10.20 8.03
C VAL A 149 4.06 -11.44 8.88
N THR A 150 3.28 -12.44 8.51
CA THR A 150 3.36 -13.79 9.05
C THR A 150 3.46 -14.79 7.91
N VAL A 151 4.03 -15.96 8.20
CA VAL A 151 4.13 -17.05 7.24
C VAL A 151 3.23 -18.14 7.75
N ALA A 152 2.09 -18.31 7.10
CA ALA A 152 1.12 -19.35 7.43
C ALA A 152 1.55 -20.71 6.84
N PRO A 153 0.95 -21.83 7.30
CA PRO A 153 1.19 -23.15 6.71
C PRO A 153 1.06 -23.15 5.17
N GLY A 154 1.90 -23.94 4.49
CA GLY A 154 1.98 -23.97 3.03
C GLY A 154 2.78 -22.80 2.41
N ASN A 155 3.72 -22.22 3.17
CA ASN A 155 4.56 -21.08 2.76
C ASN A 155 3.76 -19.86 2.30
N ARG A 156 2.56 -19.66 2.86
CA ARG A 156 1.70 -18.54 2.46
C ARG A 156 2.14 -17.27 3.19
N PHE A 157 2.51 -16.26 2.41
CA PHE A 157 2.76 -14.92 2.90
C PHE A 157 1.44 -14.25 3.31
N GLU A 158 1.29 -13.92 4.59
CA GLU A 158 0.15 -13.17 5.11
C GLU A 158 0.60 -11.85 5.73
N GLN A 159 -0.31 -10.89 5.74
CA GLN A 159 -0.10 -9.61 6.37
C GLN A 159 -1.32 -9.24 7.18
N PHE A 160 -1.06 -8.79 8.40
CA PHE A 160 -2.05 -8.36 9.37
C PHE A 160 -1.72 -6.97 9.87
N SER A 161 -2.76 -6.18 10.12
CA SER A 161 -2.63 -4.82 10.63
C SER A 161 -2.96 -4.74 12.11
N TYR A 162 -2.20 -3.92 12.83
CA TYR A 162 -2.32 -3.69 14.25
C TYR A 162 -2.44 -2.20 14.53
N LEU A 163 -3.05 -1.86 15.65
CA LEU A 163 -3.11 -0.53 16.23
C LEU A 163 -2.63 -0.61 17.68
N GLY A 164 -1.89 0.39 18.14
CA GLY A 164 -1.46 0.46 19.53
C GLY A 164 -1.14 1.89 19.96
N ARG A 165 -1.14 2.10 21.27
CA ARG A 165 -0.79 3.37 21.91
C ARG A 165 0.72 3.51 22.01
N LEU A 166 1.23 4.65 21.55
CA LEU A 166 2.65 5.00 21.52
C LEU A 166 3.07 5.64 22.85
N VAL A 167 3.91 4.95 23.62
CA VAL A 167 4.36 5.42 24.95
C VAL A 167 5.87 5.55 24.98
N PHE A 168 6.39 6.72 25.37
CA PHE A 168 7.84 6.91 25.49
C PHE A 168 8.36 6.28 26.79
N ASN A 169 9.33 5.37 26.67
CA ASN A 169 10.04 4.77 27.77
C ASN A 169 11.50 5.26 27.77
N PRO A 170 11.88 6.17 28.69
CA PRO A 170 13.23 6.73 28.72
C PRO A 170 14.30 5.74 29.23
N ALA A 171 13.91 4.65 29.91
CA ALA A 171 14.83 3.72 30.56
C ALA A 171 14.22 2.31 30.64
N PRO A 172 14.15 1.56 29.51
CA PRO A 172 13.51 0.25 29.50
C PRO A 172 14.27 -0.81 30.32
N GLU A 173 13.55 -1.49 31.22
CA GLU A 173 14.07 -2.55 32.09
C GLU A 173 14.07 -3.95 31.45
N THR A 174 13.39 -4.14 30.32
CA THR A 174 13.32 -5.40 29.57
C THR A 174 13.39 -5.14 28.07
N GLY A 175 13.58 -6.20 27.27
CA GLY A 175 13.63 -6.12 25.80
C GLY A 175 14.86 -5.42 25.23
N GLN A 176 15.22 -5.74 24.00
CA GLN A 176 16.31 -5.11 23.26
C GLN A 176 15.73 -4.23 22.13
N PRO A 177 16.33 -3.07 21.82
CA PRO A 177 17.48 -2.46 22.49
C PRO A 177 17.10 -1.76 23.82
N ARG A 178 17.97 -1.82 24.83
CA ARG A 178 17.76 -1.19 26.16
C ARG A 178 18.21 0.28 26.17
N VAL A 179 17.54 1.08 25.35
CA VAL A 179 17.81 2.51 25.14
C VAL A 179 16.49 3.28 25.18
N PRO A 180 16.49 4.61 25.38
CA PRO A 180 15.27 5.40 25.31
C PRO A 180 14.51 5.12 24.00
N ARG A 181 13.29 4.61 24.11
CA ARG A 181 12.51 4.08 22.98
C ARG A 181 11.02 4.34 23.16
N TYR A 182 10.26 4.23 22.09
CA TYR A 182 8.81 4.19 22.16
C TYR A 182 8.31 2.75 22.20
N GLU A 183 7.37 2.47 23.08
CA GLU A 183 6.73 1.18 23.25
C GLU A 183 5.28 1.26 22.79
N LEU A 184 4.86 0.25 22.02
CA LEU A 184 3.46 0.09 21.61
C LEU A 184 2.75 -0.76 22.66
N THR A 185 1.74 -0.15 23.28
CA THR A 185 0.91 -0.71 24.35
C THR A 185 -0.55 -0.74 23.91
N ALA A 186 -1.43 -1.44 24.65
CA ALA A 186 -2.84 -1.61 24.29
C ALA A 186 -3.01 -2.04 22.82
N VAL A 187 -2.28 -3.07 22.42
CA VAL A 187 -2.21 -3.48 21.02
C VAL A 187 -3.49 -4.24 20.64
N THR A 188 -4.08 -3.87 19.52
CA THR A 188 -5.21 -4.58 18.92
C THR A 188 -4.85 -5.02 17.50
N LEU A 189 -5.03 -6.30 17.21
CA LEU A 189 -5.04 -6.84 15.86
C LEU A 189 -6.36 -6.43 15.17
N LEU A 190 -6.29 -5.68 14.06
CA LEU A 190 -7.44 -5.19 13.29
C LEU A 190 -8.04 -6.29 12.38
N PHE A 191 -8.15 -7.49 12.92
CA PHE A 191 -8.62 -8.68 12.22
C PHE A 191 -9.33 -9.62 13.19
N ASP A 192 -10.41 -10.24 12.71
CA ASP A 192 -11.15 -11.30 13.42
C ASP A 192 -10.89 -12.62 12.69
N ALA A 193 -10.24 -13.55 13.38
CA ALA A 193 -9.84 -14.86 12.84
C ALA A 193 -10.98 -15.89 12.87
N SER A 194 -12.21 -15.50 13.22
CA SER A 194 -13.38 -16.35 13.09
C SER A 194 -13.65 -16.69 11.61
N PRO A 195 -13.95 -17.97 11.27
CA PRO A 195 -14.40 -18.35 9.93
C PRO A 195 -15.61 -17.55 9.43
N GLN A 196 -16.46 -17.07 10.36
CA GLN A 196 -17.65 -16.29 10.02
C GLN A 196 -17.37 -14.80 9.79
N ALA A 197 -16.21 -14.31 10.19
CA ALA A 197 -15.80 -12.92 9.97
C ALA A 197 -15.10 -12.70 8.62
N GLN A 198 -14.83 -13.78 7.86
CA GLN A 198 -14.11 -13.67 6.59
C GLN A 198 -14.98 -13.12 5.46
N PRO A 199 -14.38 -12.41 4.48
CA PRO A 199 -15.08 -11.92 3.29
C PRO A 199 -15.72 -13.03 2.46
N LEU A 200 -15.03 -14.16 2.28
CA LEU A 200 -15.57 -15.36 1.65
C LEU A 200 -15.67 -16.48 2.67
N ARG A 201 -16.89 -16.97 2.92
CA ARG A 201 -17.18 -17.94 3.98
C ARG A 201 -18.29 -18.90 3.59
N VAL A 202 -18.38 -20.02 4.30
CA VAL A 202 -19.56 -20.90 4.25
C VAL A 202 -20.72 -20.20 4.94
N LYS A 203 -21.86 -20.13 4.26
CA LYS A 203 -23.04 -19.41 4.74
C LYS A 203 -23.60 -20.07 6.02
N PRO A 204 -23.82 -19.30 7.10
CA PRO A 204 -24.44 -19.82 8.32
C PRO A 204 -25.74 -20.58 8.05
N GLY A 205 -25.84 -21.80 8.59
CA GLY A 205 -27.02 -22.67 8.44
C GLY A 205 -27.20 -23.31 7.05
N LYS A 206 -26.28 -23.08 6.11
CA LYS A 206 -26.33 -23.64 4.75
C LYS A 206 -24.94 -24.13 4.31
N PRO A 207 -24.50 -25.32 4.74
CA PRO A 207 -23.14 -25.80 4.52
C PRO A 207 -22.75 -25.99 3.04
N GLY A 208 -23.71 -26.08 2.12
CA GLY A 208 -23.47 -26.13 0.67
C GLY A 208 -23.52 -24.78 -0.06
N GLU A 209 -23.66 -23.66 0.66
CA GLU A 209 -23.66 -22.31 0.08
C GLU A 209 -22.45 -21.51 0.57
N LEU A 210 -21.76 -20.81 -0.35
CA LEU A 210 -20.83 -19.74 0.01
C LEU A 210 -21.56 -18.40 0.10
N GLU A 211 -21.03 -17.51 0.92
CA GLU A 211 -21.41 -16.11 1.00
C GLU A 211 -20.17 -15.24 0.81
N TYR A 212 -20.31 -14.22 -0.03
CA TYR A 212 -19.33 -13.16 -0.20
C TYR A 212 -19.85 -11.84 0.43
N ASP A 213 -19.06 -11.30 1.37
CA ASP A 213 -19.32 -10.09 2.12
C ASP A 213 -18.20 -9.04 1.94
N PRO A 214 -18.41 -8.03 1.07
CA PRO A 214 -17.45 -6.94 0.83
C PRO A 214 -17.35 -5.98 2.02
N ARG A 215 -18.18 -6.16 3.06
CA ARG A 215 -18.16 -5.35 4.28
C ARG A 215 -17.49 -6.07 5.44
N ALA A 216 -16.94 -7.27 5.21
CA ALA A 216 -16.15 -7.97 6.20
C ALA A 216 -14.95 -7.12 6.65
N ARG A 217 -14.73 -7.09 7.96
CA ARG A 217 -13.65 -6.33 8.60
C ARG A 217 -12.36 -7.12 8.47
N SER A 218 -11.69 -6.97 7.34
CA SER A 218 -10.43 -7.64 7.04
C SER A 218 -9.36 -6.61 6.68
N VAL A 219 -8.87 -5.88 7.68
CA VAL A 219 -7.78 -4.93 7.51
C VAL A 219 -6.50 -5.71 7.19
N GLY A 220 -6.14 -5.77 5.90
CA GLY A 220 -4.96 -6.48 5.42
C GLY A 220 -3.71 -5.66 5.65
N GLU A 221 -3.41 -4.76 4.71
CA GLU A 221 -2.25 -3.86 4.77
C GLU A 221 -2.69 -2.43 5.08
N LEU A 222 -2.24 -1.90 6.21
CA LEU A 222 -2.61 -0.57 6.70
C LEU A 222 -1.95 0.54 5.85
N ARG A 223 -2.76 1.47 5.35
CA ARG A 223 -2.34 2.56 4.46
C ARG A 223 -2.52 3.96 5.00
N GLY A 224 -3.27 4.14 6.08
CA GLY A 224 -3.33 5.41 6.79
C GLY A 224 -4.58 5.52 7.64
N PHE A 225 -4.96 6.75 7.94
CA PHE A 225 -6.20 7.08 8.64
C PHE A 225 -6.92 8.20 7.89
N SER A 226 -8.22 8.35 8.14
CA SER A 226 -8.91 9.61 7.81
C SER A 226 -8.25 10.78 8.55
N SER A 227 -8.37 11.99 8.03
CA SER A 227 -7.76 13.18 8.62
C SER A 227 -8.31 13.47 10.02
N ASP A 228 -9.54 13.05 10.31
CA ASP A 228 -10.15 13.11 11.64
C ASP A 228 -9.81 11.92 12.56
N GLY A 229 -9.04 10.94 12.08
CA GLY A 229 -8.61 9.75 12.82
C GLY A 229 -9.69 8.68 13.02
N ARG A 230 -10.91 8.89 12.54
CA ARG A 230 -12.02 7.96 12.83
C ARG A 230 -11.95 6.66 12.06
N GLU A 231 -11.37 6.68 10.86
CA GLU A 231 -11.33 5.53 9.97
C GLU A 231 -9.89 5.08 9.75
N VAL A 232 -9.62 3.78 9.87
CA VAL A 232 -8.39 3.17 9.35
C VAL A 232 -8.56 2.93 7.85
N ILE A 233 -7.54 3.27 7.06
CA ILE A 233 -7.49 3.08 5.62
C ILE A 233 -6.53 1.93 5.32
N TYR A 234 -6.92 1.01 4.43
CA TYR A 234 -6.17 -0.22 4.18
C TYR A 234 -6.42 -0.83 2.80
N VAL A 235 -5.48 -1.65 2.34
CA VAL A 235 -5.70 -2.59 1.23
C VAL A 235 -6.40 -3.82 1.80
N GLY A 236 -7.58 -4.13 1.26
CA GLY A 236 -8.47 -5.17 1.75
C GLY A 236 -8.56 -6.38 0.82
N TYR A 237 -9.46 -7.31 1.17
CA TYR A 237 -9.85 -8.36 0.24
C TYR A 237 -10.59 -7.73 -0.95
N PRO A 238 -10.32 -8.16 -2.19
CA PRO A 238 -10.93 -7.57 -3.39
C PRO A 238 -12.46 -7.52 -3.32
N GLU A 239 -13.07 -6.47 -3.91
CA GLU A 239 -14.52 -6.44 -4.13
C GLU A 239 -14.92 -7.05 -5.47
N GLU A 240 -14.03 -6.97 -6.45
CA GLU A 240 -14.12 -7.64 -7.75
C GLU A 240 -12.82 -8.40 -7.99
N SER A 241 -12.91 -9.57 -8.61
CA SER A 241 -11.76 -10.46 -8.76
C SER A 241 -10.58 -9.78 -9.45
N ALA A 242 -9.37 -10.04 -8.92
CA ALA A 242 -8.10 -9.50 -9.33
C ALA A 242 -7.94 -7.97 -9.19
N ASN A 243 -8.88 -7.28 -8.54
CA ASN A 243 -8.78 -5.86 -8.29
C ASN A 243 -8.18 -5.58 -6.91
N ILE A 244 -7.17 -4.72 -6.83
CA ILE A 244 -6.58 -4.32 -5.54
C ILE A 244 -7.13 -2.96 -5.12
N ASP A 245 -8.15 -3.03 -4.28
CA ASP A 245 -8.92 -1.89 -3.81
C ASP A 245 -8.45 -1.40 -2.42
N VAL A 246 -8.63 -0.09 -2.20
CA VAL A 246 -8.46 0.53 -0.89
C VAL A 246 -9.82 0.69 -0.22
N PHE A 247 -9.86 0.40 1.08
CA PHE A 247 -11.04 0.47 1.92
C PHE A 247 -10.77 1.36 3.14
N ALA A 248 -11.85 1.75 3.81
CA ALA A 248 -11.81 2.38 5.11
C ALA A 248 -12.76 1.66 6.08
N ALA A 249 -12.35 1.51 7.33
CA ALA A 249 -13.17 0.98 8.43
C ALA A 249 -13.20 1.98 9.59
N ASP A 250 -14.38 2.32 10.08
CA ASP A 250 -14.53 3.15 11.28
C ASP A 250 -14.02 2.39 12.52
N LEU A 251 -13.06 2.97 13.24
CA LEU A 251 -12.37 2.32 14.36
C LEU A 251 -13.30 2.04 15.54
N THR A 252 -14.42 2.77 15.69
CA THR A 252 -15.38 2.53 16.78
C THR A 252 -16.41 1.47 16.41
N THR A 253 -16.97 1.56 15.20
CA THR A 253 -18.15 0.78 14.78
C THR A 253 -17.82 -0.41 13.88
N GLY A 254 -16.63 -0.44 13.28
CA GLY A 254 -16.21 -1.46 12.32
C GLY A 254 -16.91 -1.33 10.97
N LYS A 255 -17.62 -0.24 10.69
CA LYS A 255 -18.32 -0.05 9.41
C LYS A 255 -17.31 0.14 8.29
N VAL A 256 -17.35 -0.75 7.30
CA VAL A 256 -16.47 -0.73 6.12
C VAL A 256 -17.10 0.04 4.96
N ARG A 257 -16.27 0.80 4.23
CA ARG A 257 -16.60 1.36 2.90
C ARG A 257 -15.41 1.23 1.95
N ARG A 258 -15.69 0.92 0.68
CA ARG A 258 -14.71 0.89 -0.42
C ARG A 258 -14.39 2.31 -0.89
N LEU A 259 -13.11 2.65 -1.05
CA LEU A 259 -12.61 3.97 -1.45
C LEU A 259 -12.31 4.06 -2.95
N THR A 260 -11.76 3.00 -3.52
CA THR A 260 -11.43 2.92 -4.95
C THR A 260 -12.20 1.79 -5.61
N ARG A 261 -12.61 1.96 -6.86
CA ARG A 261 -13.35 0.95 -7.63
C ARG A 261 -12.94 0.82 -9.09
N HIS A 262 -12.03 1.66 -9.57
CA HIS A 262 -11.43 1.44 -10.88
C HIS A 262 -10.69 0.08 -10.85
N PRO A 263 -10.76 -0.73 -11.92
CA PRO A 263 -9.96 -1.95 -12.02
C PRO A 263 -8.47 -1.61 -11.94
N GLU A 264 -7.64 -2.63 -11.73
CA GLU A 264 -6.17 -2.56 -11.58
C GLU A 264 -5.73 -2.54 -10.11
N TYR A 265 -4.87 -1.60 -9.73
CA TYR A 265 -4.24 -1.57 -8.42
C TYR A 265 -4.14 -0.15 -7.89
N THR A 266 -4.70 0.07 -6.71
CA THR A 266 -4.55 1.32 -5.97
C THR A 266 -3.79 1.09 -4.68
N ASP A 267 -2.64 1.72 -4.52
CA ASP A 267 -1.89 1.78 -3.28
C ASP A 267 -0.61 2.64 -3.41
N PRO A 268 -0.25 3.50 -2.45
CA PRO A 268 -1.00 3.94 -1.26
C PRO A 268 -1.81 5.22 -1.49
N VAL A 269 -2.49 5.67 -0.44
CA VAL A 269 -3.37 6.85 -0.47
C VAL A 269 -3.10 7.76 0.72
N ASP A 270 -3.50 9.02 0.60
CA ASP A 270 -3.56 9.96 1.72
C ASP A 270 -4.86 10.78 1.68
N ALA A 271 -5.44 11.04 2.85
CA ALA A 271 -6.70 11.74 3.01
C ALA A 271 -6.49 13.26 3.09
N SER A 272 -7.30 14.01 2.34
CA SER A 272 -7.31 15.47 2.45
C SER A 272 -7.73 15.93 3.87
N PRO A 273 -7.29 17.11 4.34
CA PRO A 273 -7.61 17.61 5.69
C PRO A 273 -9.10 17.81 6.01
N ASP A 274 -9.97 17.79 4.99
CA ASP A 274 -11.42 17.86 5.16
C ASP A 274 -12.14 16.52 4.93
N ASP A 275 -11.39 15.45 4.71
CA ASP A 275 -11.87 14.08 4.48
C ASP A 275 -12.80 13.95 3.26
N LYS A 276 -12.80 14.94 2.36
CA LYS A 276 -13.64 14.94 1.15
C LYS A 276 -12.96 14.34 -0.06
N TRP A 277 -11.65 14.14 0.01
CA TRP A 277 -10.81 13.64 -1.07
C TRP A 277 -9.72 12.74 -0.53
N ILE A 278 -9.29 11.80 -1.36
CA ILE A 278 -8.03 11.10 -1.22
C ILE A 278 -7.15 11.46 -2.43
N VAL A 279 -5.83 11.51 -2.20
CA VAL A 279 -4.88 11.29 -3.30
C VAL A 279 -4.52 9.81 -3.26
N ALA A 280 -4.52 9.17 -4.41
CA ALA A 280 -4.21 7.76 -4.56
C ALA A 280 -3.09 7.57 -5.59
N GLU A 281 -2.08 6.77 -5.25
CA GLU A 281 -1.14 6.23 -6.23
C GLU A 281 -1.76 4.98 -6.84
N ASP A 282 -1.98 5.03 -8.14
CA ASP A 282 -2.86 4.09 -8.81
C ASP A 282 -2.28 3.72 -10.19
N THR A 283 -2.40 2.46 -10.59
CA THR A 283 -1.99 1.99 -11.91
C THR A 283 -3.02 2.29 -12.99
N ARG A 284 -4.20 2.85 -12.63
CA ARG A 284 -5.26 3.20 -13.57
C ARG A 284 -4.73 4.05 -14.74
N GLY A 285 -5.15 3.66 -15.93
CA GLY A 285 -4.76 4.32 -17.18
C GLY A 285 -3.39 3.91 -17.71
N THR A 286 -2.68 2.99 -17.04
CA THR A 286 -1.49 2.33 -17.59
C THR A 286 -1.81 1.03 -18.33
N ASP A 287 -3.02 0.50 -18.14
CA ASP A 287 -3.48 -0.81 -18.62
C ASP A 287 -2.64 -1.99 -18.11
N ARG A 288 -1.77 -1.78 -17.10
CA ARG A 288 -0.82 -2.77 -16.58
C ARG A 288 -1.51 -4.05 -16.08
N GLN A 289 -2.73 -3.93 -15.54
CA GLN A 289 -3.48 -5.06 -14.98
C GLN A 289 -4.87 -5.26 -15.61
N MET A 290 -5.25 -4.44 -16.58
CA MET A 290 -6.57 -4.54 -17.23
C MET A 290 -6.85 -5.90 -17.88
N PHE A 291 -5.81 -6.62 -18.31
CA PHE A 291 -5.96 -7.96 -18.89
C PHE A 291 -6.47 -9.00 -17.88
N VAL A 292 -6.25 -8.80 -16.58
CA VAL A 292 -6.65 -9.72 -15.50
C VAL A 292 -7.80 -9.16 -14.65
N ALA A 293 -7.81 -7.85 -14.40
CA ALA A 293 -8.76 -7.17 -13.50
C ALA A 293 -9.85 -6.36 -14.22
N GLY A 294 -9.78 -6.20 -15.55
CA GLY A 294 -10.65 -5.28 -16.29
C GLY A 294 -12.12 -5.69 -16.35
N MET A 295 -12.41 -7.00 -16.40
CA MET A 295 -13.78 -7.52 -16.44
C MET A 295 -14.48 -7.27 -15.10
N ARG A 296 -15.72 -6.79 -15.16
CA ARG A 296 -16.42 -6.23 -13.99
C ARG A 296 -17.32 -7.26 -13.31
N ALA A 297 -17.60 -7.02 -12.03
CA ALA A 297 -18.55 -7.79 -11.22
C ALA A 297 -18.24 -9.30 -11.09
N ILE A 298 -17.03 -9.76 -11.43
CA ILE A 298 -16.58 -11.12 -11.12
C ILE A 298 -16.43 -11.21 -9.60
N PRO A 299 -17.14 -12.12 -8.91
CA PRO A 299 -16.97 -12.28 -7.48
C PRO A 299 -15.55 -12.77 -7.18
N PRO A 300 -14.90 -12.26 -6.13
CA PRO A 300 -13.48 -12.49 -5.85
C PRO A 300 -13.22 -13.87 -5.24
N VAL A 301 -13.72 -14.96 -5.84
CA VAL A 301 -13.58 -16.32 -5.30
C VAL A 301 -12.19 -16.89 -5.53
N THR A 302 -11.57 -16.59 -6.68
CA THR A 302 -10.20 -17.03 -7.01
C THR A 302 -9.15 -16.25 -6.21
N ASP A 303 -9.51 -15.08 -5.67
CA ASP A 303 -8.66 -14.20 -4.86
C ASP A 303 -8.29 -14.79 -3.49
N VAL A 304 -8.87 -15.93 -3.11
CA VAL A 304 -8.28 -16.81 -2.09
C VAL A 304 -6.83 -17.20 -2.42
N LEU A 305 -6.49 -17.29 -3.71
CA LEU A 305 -5.20 -17.75 -4.22
C LEU A 305 -4.40 -16.66 -4.95
N THR A 306 -5.08 -15.77 -5.68
CA THR A 306 -4.44 -14.94 -6.71
C THR A 306 -3.85 -13.63 -6.20
N THR A 307 -4.30 -13.10 -5.06
CA THR A 307 -4.01 -11.71 -4.62
C THR A 307 -2.52 -11.39 -4.58
N SER A 308 -1.67 -12.27 -4.04
CA SER A 308 -0.22 -12.04 -3.98
C SER A 308 0.37 -11.82 -5.37
N ALA A 309 0.17 -12.75 -6.30
CA ALA A 309 0.70 -12.65 -7.65
C ALA A 309 0.08 -11.48 -8.42
N VAL A 310 -1.24 -11.30 -8.34
CA VAL A 310 -1.94 -10.20 -9.02
C VAL A 310 -1.44 -8.85 -8.54
N SER A 311 -1.24 -8.67 -7.23
CA SER A 311 -0.70 -7.43 -6.68
C SER A 311 0.70 -7.12 -7.26
N SER A 312 1.55 -8.14 -7.43
CA SER A 312 2.92 -7.98 -7.95
C SER A 312 2.99 -7.52 -9.39
N ILE A 313 1.96 -7.80 -10.21
CA ILE A 313 1.87 -7.36 -11.62
C ILE A 313 1.94 -5.82 -11.74
N ARG A 314 1.60 -5.06 -10.69
CA ARG A 314 1.65 -3.59 -10.71
C ARG A 314 3.06 -3.00 -10.94
N ASN A 315 4.11 -3.80 -10.78
CA ASN A 315 5.51 -3.37 -10.78
C ASN A 315 6.32 -4.09 -11.86
N ASN A 316 7.51 -3.53 -12.12
CA ASN A 316 8.64 -4.14 -12.81
C ASN A 316 9.89 -3.85 -11.98
N HIS A 317 10.32 -4.79 -11.15
CA HIS A 317 11.31 -4.47 -10.11
C HIS A 317 10.87 -3.24 -9.29
N GLN A 318 11.74 -2.22 -9.20
CA GLN A 318 11.45 -0.98 -8.48
C GLN A 318 10.62 0.03 -9.31
N ARG A 319 10.34 -0.24 -10.59
CA ARG A 319 9.45 0.61 -11.39
C ARG A 319 8.01 0.30 -11.02
N ARG A 320 7.39 1.25 -10.31
CA ARG A 320 5.98 1.18 -9.95
C ARG A 320 5.16 1.83 -11.05
N PHE A 321 4.10 1.23 -11.58
CA PHE A 321 3.33 1.89 -12.64
C PHE A 321 2.35 2.95 -12.10
N PHE A 322 2.60 3.49 -10.90
CA PHE A 322 1.74 4.45 -10.25
C PHE A 322 1.72 5.81 -10.92
N GLN A 323 0.54 6.39 -10.89
CA GLN A 323 0.26 7.79 -11.15
C GLN A 323 -0.63 8.35 -10.03
N PRO A 324 -0.45 9.61 -9.63
CA PRO A 324 -1.23 10.23 -8.57
C PRO A 324 -2.61 10.70 -9.09
N TYR A 325 -3.68 10.21 -8.48
CA TYR A 325 -5.06 10.59 -8.77
C TYR A 325 -5.75 11.23 -7.56
N LEU A 326 -6.48 12.32 -7.80
CA LEU A 326 -7.47 12.83 -6.86
C LEU A 326 -8.79 12.11 -7.04
N ILE A 327 -9.29 11.51 -5.96
CA ILE A 327 -10.57 10.79 -5.92
C ILE A 327 -11.37 11.38 -4.76
N ASP A 328 -12.62 11.75 -4.98
CA ASP A 328 -13.47 12.26 -3.89
C ASP A 328 -13.89 11.14 -2.91
N ARG A 329 -14.45 11.53 -1.76
CA ARG A 329 -14.83 10.60 -0.67
C ARG A 329 -15.78 9.48 -1.10
N TYR A 330 -16.53 9.67 -2.19
CA TYR A 330 -17.50 8.69 -2.67
C TYR A 330 -16.87 7.63 -3.59
N GLY A 331 -15.60 7.80 -3.96
CA GLY A 331 -14.87 6.90 -4.83
C GLY A 331 -15.33 6.98 -6.29
N ASP A 332 -14.78 6.06 -7.08
CA ASP A 332 -15.13 5.87 -8.49
C ASP A 332 -16.62 5.56 -8.65
N ARG A 333 -17.30 6.22 -9.59
CA ARG A 333 -18.74 6.03 -9.82
C ARG A 333 -19.16 6.50 -11.20
N GLY A 334 -19.99 5.70 -11.89
CA GLY A 334 -20.47 6.08 -13.22
C GLY A 334 -19.31 6.34 -14.18
N SER A 335 -19.18 7.58 -14.66
CA SER A 335 -18.07 8.04 -15.50
C SER A 335 -16.94 8.73 -14.74
N TYR A 336 -17.10 8.94 -13.42
CA TYR A 336 -16.08 9.56 -12.58
C TYR A 336 -15.04 8.52 -12.16
N ASN A 337 -13.80 8.73 -12.59
CA ASN A 337 -12.63 7.87 -12.33
C ASN A 337 -11.46 8.66 -11.69
N GLY A 338 -11.77 9.77 -11.01
CA GLY A 338 -10.77 10.67 -10.44
C GLY A 338 -10.12 11.62 -11.45
N GLN A 339 -9.16 12.41 -10.96
CA GLN A 339 -8.37 13.37 -11.73
C GLN A 339 -6.88 13.10 -11.52
N GLN A 340 -6.16 12.72 -12.58
CA GLN A 340 -4.71 12.53 -12.51
C GLN A 340 -4.00 13.88 -12.30
N LEU A 341 -3.12 13.98 -11.29
CA LEU A 341 -2.41 15.21 -10.94
C LEU A 341 -1.31 15.57 -11.93
N ASN A 342 -0.69 14.57 -12.56
CA ASN A 342 0.42 14.72 -13.49
C ASN A 342 0.04 14.39 -14.95
N ALA A 343 -1.23 14.55 -15.31
CA ALA A 343 -1.71 14.30 -16.67
C ALA A 343 -1.02 15.20 -17.72
N CYS A 344 -0.84 14.66 -18.92
CA CYS A 344 -0.56 15.50 -20.07
C CYS A 344 -1.77 16.40 -20.35
N THR A 345 -1.50 17.62 -20.81
CA THR A 345 -2.53 18.59 -21.19
C THR A 345 -2.20 19.18 -22.55
N PRO A 346 -3.09 19.95 -23.19
CA PRO A 346 -2.71 20.71 -24.38
C PRO A 346 -1.46 21.58 -24.18
N ARG A 347 -1.19 22.03 -22.95
CA ARG A 347 0.00 22.81 -22.55
C ARG A 347 1.22 21.95 -22.20
N HIS A 348 1.00 20.76 -21.65
CA HIS A 348 2.05 19.84 -21.22
C HIS A 348 2.01 18.58 -22.07
N LYS A 349 2.91 18.50 -23.06
CA LYS A 349 3.02 17.35 -23.95
C LYS A 349 3.88 16.26 -23.31
N PRO A 350 3.63 14.98 -23.63
CA PRO A 350 4.51 13.90 -23.21
C PRO A 350 5.89 14.07 -23.85
N GLY A 351 6.93 13.72 -23.10
CA GLY A 351 8.32 13.75 -23.56
C GLY A 351 9.32 13.64 -22.41
N PRO A 352 10.62 13.40 -22.72
CA PRO A 352 11.67 13.22 -21.72
C PRO A 352 11.73 14.34 -20.67
N GLY A 353 11.58 14.00 -19.40
CA GLY A 353 11.61 14.90 -18.25
C GLY A 353 10.32 15.71 -18.03
N SER A 354 9.33 15.62 -18.91
CA SER A 354 8.05 16.29 -18.72
C SER A 354 7.30 15.78 -17.48
N ILE A 355 6.30 16.53 -17.01
CA ILE A 355 5.45 16.13 -15.87
C ILE A 355 4.72 14.80 -16.11
N CYS A 356 4.39 14.52 -17.37
CA CYS A 356 3.67 13.33 -17.81
C CYS A 356 4.56 12.38 -18.65
N ASP A 357 5.87 12.40 -18.41
CA ASP A 357 6.80 11.46 -19.03
C ASP A 357 6.47 10.02 -18.57
N PRO A 358 6.16 9.08 -19.48
CA PRO A 358 5.80 7.71 -19.13
C PRO A 358 6.91 6.89 -18.46
N ASN A 359 8.16 7.39 -18.52
CA ASN A 359 9.30 6.77 -17.85
C ASN A 359 9.51 7.28 -16.42
N TRP A 360 8.82 8.34 -16.02
CA TRP A 360 8.81 8.85 -14.64
C TRP A 360 7.57 8.36 -13.92
N ASN A 361 7.80 7.44 -13.01
CA ASN A 361 6.74 6.81 -12.25
C ASN A 361 6.65 7.38 -10.85
N ALA A 362 5.44 7.53 -10.34
CA ALA A 362 5.26 7.94 -8.96
C ALA A 362 5.79 6.88 -7.99
N SER A 363 6.41 7.35 -6.92
CA SER A 363 6.79 6.53 -5.77
C SER A 363 5.57 6.27 -4.91
N ALA A 364 5.69 5.39 -3.93
CA ALA A 364 4.65 5.26 -2.92
C ALA A 364 4.58 6.48 -1.99
N ASP A 365 3.40 6.62 -1.38
CA ASP A 365 3.02 7.50 -0.28
C ASP A 365 3.00 8.99 -0.68
N PRO A 366 1.94 9.44 -1.38
CA PRO A 366 1.69 10.85 -1.60
C PRO A 366 1.24 11.51 -0.28
N ALA A 367 1.37 12.84 -0.17
CA ALA A 367 0.95 13.56 1.03
C ALA A 367 0.23 14.89 0.73
N TRP A 368 -0.86 15.13 1.44
CA TRP A 368 -1.61 16.38 1.45
C TRP A 368 -0.95 17.44 2.32
N SER A 369 -0.91 18.66 1.81
CA SER A 369 -0.61 19.82 2.64
C SER A 369 -1.67 19.98 3.75
N PRO A 370 -1.30 20.46 4.96
CA PRO A 370 -2.24 20.58 6.09
C PRO A 370 -3.44 21.49 5.82
N ASN A 371 -3.33 22.40 4.86
CA ASN A 371 -4.42 23.30 4.46
C ASN A 371 -5.22 22.79 3.25
N GLY A 372 -4.89 21.62 2.71
CA GLY A 372 -5.60 20.97 1.62
C GLY A 372 -5.46 21.65 0.26
N THR A 373 -4.43 22.46 0.02
CA THR A 373 -4.25 23.19 -1.26
C THR A 373 -3.13 22.65 -2.15
N SER A 374 -2.31 21.76 -1.61
CA SER A 374 -1.24 21.12 -2.36
C SER A 374 -1.14 19.64 -2.01
N VAL A 375 -0.60 18.87 -2.95
CA VAL A 375 -0.21 17.48 -2.78
C VAL A 375 1.25 17.34 -3.20
N VAL A 376 2.02 16.56 -2.47
CA VAL A 376 3.41 16.21 -2.82
C VAL A 376 3.52 14.71 -3.03
N TYR A 377 4.36 14.31 -3.97
CA TYR A 377 4.63 12.91 -4.28
C TYR A 377 6.02 12.80 -4.92
N GLY A 378 6.68 11.66 -4.72
CA GLY A 378 7.97 11.37 -5.35
C GLY A 378 7.77 10.81 -6.77
N GLN A 379 8.71 11.06 -7.67
CA GLN A 379 8.82 10.29 -8.92
C GLN A 379 10.23 9.78 -9.13
N ARG A 380 10.34 8.63 -9.80
CA ARG A 380 11.59 7.99 -10.18
C ARG A 380 11.60 7.69 -11.66
N LEU A 381 12.72 7.96 -12.31
CA LEU A 381 12.97 7.50 -13.67
C LEU A 381 13.19 6.00 -13.65
N VAL A 382 12.61 5.27 -14.60
CA VAL A 382 12.91 3.85 -14.81
C VAL A 382 14.42 3.64 -15.02
N LYS A 383 14.99 2.68 -14.32
CA LYS A 383 16.42 2.33 -14.36
C LYS A 383 16.61 0.82 -14.41
N ALA A 384 17.77 0.36 -14.86
CA ALA A 384 18.13 -1.05 -14.79
C ALA A 384 18.02 -1.58 -13.34
N PRO A 385 17.54 -2.83 -13.14
CA PRO A 385 17.15 -3.82 -14.15
C PRO A 385 15.70 -3.71 -14.66
N ALA A 386 14.92 -2.70 -14.25
CA ALA A 386 13.55 -2.47 -14.75
C ALA A 386 13.48 -1.99 -16.21
N CYS A 387 14.65 -1.81 -16.84
CA CYS A 387 14.87 -1.56 -18.24
C CYS A 387 16.29 -2.04 -18.59
N GLY A 388 16.58 -2.24 -19.88
CA GLY A 388 17.89 -2.60 -20.40
C GLY A 388 18.38 -3.98 -19.97
N GLY A 389 19.53 -4.39 -20.52
CA GLY A 389 20.07 -5.73 -20.27
C GLY A 389 19.12 -6.82 -20.77
N ALA A 390 18.68 -7.70 -19.86
CA ALA A 390 17.72 -8.77 -20.17
C ALA A 390 16.26 -8.29 -20.24
N ASN A 391 15.95 -7.12 -19.67
CA ASN A 391 14.62 -6.53 -19.73
C ASN A 391 14.40 -5.90 -21.13
N PRO A 392 13.28 -6.21 -21.81
CA PRO A 392 13.04 -5.77 -23.18
C PRO A 392 12.78 -4.26 -23.33
N LEU A 393 12.54 -3.53 -22.24
CA LEU A 393 12.29 -2.09 -22.26
C LEU A 393 13.60 -1.30 -22.32
N PRO A 394 13.74 -0.28 -23.18
CA PRO A 394 14.96 0.54 -23.22
C PRO A 394 15.08 1.42 -21.97
N CYS A 395 16.32 1.63 -21.47
CA CYS A 395 16.56 2.61 -20.41
C CYS A 395 16.71 4.02 -20.98
N PRO A 396 15.90 4.99 -20.52
CA PRO A 396 16.06 6.38 -20.91
C PRO A 396 17.23 7.03 -20.17
N GLU A 397 17.90 7.97 -20.84
CA GLU A 397 18.82 8.90 -20.17
C GLU A 397 18.02 10.00 -19.47
N SER A 398 18.43 10.37 -18.25
CA SER A 398 17.77 11.46 -17.53
C SER A 398 18.09 12.81 -18.16
N THR A 399 17.05 13.61 -18.42
CA THR A 399 17.16 15.00 -18.86
C THR A 399 17.25 15.99 -17.70
N GLU A 400 17.15 15.53 -16.45
CA GLU A 400 17.25 16.39 -15.27
C GLU A 400 18.69 16.86 -15.02
N PRO A 401 18.90 18.07 -14.47
CA PRO A 401 20.24 18.61 -14.23
C PRO A 401 21.12 17.67 -13.40
N GLY A 402 22.28 17.31 -13.94
CA GLY A 402 23.22 16.38 -13.29
C GLY A 402 22.80 14.91 -13.40
N GLY A 403 21.88 14.56 -14.31
CA GLY A 403 21.45 13.18 -14.55
C GLY A 403 20.60 12.59 -13.42
N ARG A 404 19.92 13.44 -12.63
CA ARG A 404 19.12 13.00 -11.48
C ARG A 404 17.99 12.07 -11.92
N MET A 405 17.75 11.01 -11.16
CA MET A 405 16.72 10.00 -11.49
C MET A 405 15.59 9.97 -10.46
N SER A 406 15.52 10.96 -9.58
CA SER A 406 14.47 11.12 -8.57
C SER A 406 14.09 12.58 -8.47
N ARG A 407 12.79 12.84 -8.33
CA ARG A 407 12.25 14.19 -8.16
C ARG A 407 11.11 14.21 -7.16
N LEU A 408 11.01 15.30 -6.40
CA LEU A 408 9.87 15.60 -5.55
C LEU A 408 8.94 16.55 -6.31
N MET A 409 7.69 16.14 -6.47
CA MET A 409 6.68 16.90 -7.18
C MET A 409 5.77 17.63 -6.19
N LEU A 410 5.32 18.84 -6.57
CA LEU A 410 4.35 19.63 -5.82
C LEU A 410 3.20 20.04 -6.75
N ALA A 411 2.06 19.37 -6.61
CA ALA A 411 0.82 19.73 -7.29
C ALA A 411 0.07 20.78 -6.48
N ARG A 412 -0.16 21.97 -7.06
CA ARG A 412 -0.97 23.04 -6.46
C ARG A 412 -2.40 22.99 -6.99
N LEU A 413 -3.36 22.90 -6.09
CA LEU A 413 -4.79 22.75 -6.39
C LEU A 413 -5.44 24.13 -6.36
N VAL A 414 -5.30 24.87 -7.47
CA VAL A 414 -5.61 26.30 -7.56
C VAL A 414 -7.08 26.67 -7.32
N GLU A 415 -7.99 25.71 -7.48
CA GLU A 415 -9.43 25.90 -7.21
C GLU A 415 -9.81 25.65 -5.75
N ARG A 416 -8.94 24.98 -4.97
CA ARG A 416 -9.18 24.71 -3.56
C ARG A 416 -8.85 25.93 -2.72
N ARG A 417 -9.70 26.19 -1.74
CA ARG A 417 -9.46 27.22 -0.73
C ARG A 417 -8.69 26.62 0.45
N PRO A 418 -7.69 27.34 1.01
CA PRO A 418 -7.01 26.91 2.22
C PRO A 418 -7.98 26.61 3.35
N GLN A 419 -7.78 25.46 3.98
CA GLN A 419 -8.55 25.00 5.11
C GLN A 419 -7.74 25.16 6.39
N ARG A 420 -8.43 25.32 7.52
CA ARG A 420 -7.80 25.25 8.83
C ARG A 420 -7.76 23.78 9.26
N PRO A 421 -6.59 23.26 9.68
CA PRO A 421 -6.54 21.93 10.29
C PRO A 421 -7.54 21.82 11.44
N LYS A 422 -8.29 20.73 11.48
CA LYS A 422 -9.21 20.45 12.57
C LYS A 422 -8.44 19.77 13.71
N PRO A 423 -8.68 20.15 14.97
CA PRO A 423 -8.19 19.37 16.10
C PRO A 423 -8.74 17.94 16.01
N VAL A 424 -7.86 16.97 16.24
CA VAL A 424 -8.23 15.56 16.34
C VAL A 424 -8.41 15.20 17.80
N VAL A 425 -9.51 14.52 18.11
CA VAL A 425 -9.77 13.97 19.44
C VAL A 425 -9.04 12.63 19.52
N PRO A 426 -8.25 12.37 20.57
CA PRO A 426 -7.64 11.06 20.77
C PRO A 426 -8.67 9.95 20.70
N ILE A 427 -8.33 8.90 19.95
CA ILE A 427 -9.20 7.72 19.86
C ILE A 427 -9.09 6.87 21.13
N SER A 428 -10.01 5.93 21.28
CA SER A 428 -9.94 4.90 22.31
C SER A 428 -8.72 3.99 22.07
N ASP A 429 -8.06 3.58 23.16
CA ASP A 429 -7.04 2.51 23.14
C ASP A 429 -7.67 1.15 22.75
N GLU A 430 -8.99 1.00 22.87
CA GLU A 430 -9.74 -0.20 22.52
C GLU A 430 -10.46 -0.07 21.16
N VAL A 431 -10.25 -1.05 20.29
CA VAL A 431 -11.02 -1.26 19.05
C VAL A 431 -11.89 -2.50 19.21
N SER A 432 -13.15 -2.30 19.60
CA SER A 432 -14.06 -3.38 20.05
C SER A 432 -14.35 -4.49 19.03
N TRP A 433 -14.17 -4.22 17.74
CA TRP A 433 -14.34 -5.20 16.68
C TRP A 433 -13.04 -5.90 16.26
N GLY A 434 -11.89 -5.41 16.73
CA GLY A 434 -10.60 -6.05 16.57
C GLY A 434 -10.35 -7.10 17.67
N THR A 435 -9.26 -7.84 17.53
CA THR A 435 -8.83 -8.83 18.52
C THR A 435 -7.75 -8.21 19.40
N PRO A 436 -7.95 -8.06 20.72
CA PRO A 436 -6.88 -7.64 21.63
C PRO A 436 -5.66 -8.56 21.48
N TYR A 437 -4.46 -7.96 21.49
CA TYR A 437 -3.21 -8.69 21.40
C TYR A 437 -2.47 -8.62 22.73
N GLU A 438 -2.13 -9.79 23.27
CA GLU A 438 -1.22 -9.93 24.40
C GLU A 438 0.15 -10.41 23.91
N ALA A 439 1.20 -9.91 24.56
CA ALA A 439 2.56 -10.28 24.17
C ALA A 439 2.78 -11.79 24.38
N GLY A 440 3.20 -12.48 23.32
CA GLY A 440 3.32 -13.94 23.30
C GLY A 440 2.16 -14.66 22.61
N ASP A 441 1.11 -13.92 22.22
CA ASP A 441 0.06 -14.49 21.39
C ASP A 441 0.63 -15.05 20.08
N PRO A 442 0.11 -16.20 19.61
CA PRO A 442 0.54 -16.78 18.34
C PRO A 442 0.18 -15.85 17.18
N ALA A 443 0.92 -15.99 16.08
CA ALA A 443 0.59 -15.32 14.84
C ALA A 443 -0.85 -15.67 14.41
N ALA A 444 -1.61 -14.65 14.01
CA ALA A 444 -2.95 -14.85 13.45
C ALA A 444 -2.88 -15.72 12.18
N VAL A 445 -3.92 -16.53 11.98
CA VAL A 445 -4.08 -17.36 10.79
C VAL A 445 -5.41 -17.02 10.15
N ARG A 446 -5.40 -16.75 8.84
CA ARG A 446 -6.64 -16.55 8.08
C ARG A 446 -7.34 -17.88 7.79
N PRO A 447 -8.60 -18.08 8.23
CA PRO A 447 -9.36 -19.25 7.85
C PRO A 447 -9.91 -19.12 6.43
N TYR A 448 -10.08 -20.25 5.76
CA TYR A 448 -10.69 -20.36 4.43
C TYR A 448 -11.84 -21.36 4.47
N PRO A 449 -12.77 -21.31 3.49
CA PRO A 449 -13.77 -22.35 3.36
C PRO A 449 -13.12 -23.75 3.24
N PRO A 450 -13.69 -24.78 3.88
CA PRO A 450 -13.21 -26.16 3.75
C PRO A 450 -13.26 -26.65 2.30
N GLU A 451 -12.52 -27.72 2.02
CA GLU A 451 -12.62 -28.44 0.75
C GLU A 451 -14.08 -28.85 0.46
N GLY A 452 -14.51 -28.65 -0.78
CA GLY A 452 -15.85 -29.04 -1.21
C GLY A 452 -16.38 -28.25 -2.41
N THR A 453 -17.61 -28.59 -2.78
CA THR A 453 -18.37 -27.91 -3.85
C THR A 453 -19.50 -27.12 -3.23
N TYR A 454 -19.59 -25.85 -3.57
CA TYR A 454 -20.54 -24.90 -3.01
C TYR A 454 -21.31 -24.15 -4.09
N THR A 455 -22.51 -23.69 -3.75
CA THR A 455 -23.23 -22.70 -4.55
C THR A 455 -22.98 -21.30 -4.00
N LEU A 456 -22.45 -20.39 -4.82
CA LEU A 456 -22.46 -18.96 -4.55
C LEU A 456 -23.64 -18.34 -5.33
N ARG A 457 -24.62 -17.79 -4.61
CA ARG A 457 -25.78 -17.15 -5.27
C ARG A 457 -25.49 -15.68 -5.55
N GLY A 458 -25.76 -15.25 -6.77
CA GLY A 458 -25.71 -13.82 -7.09
C GLY A 458 -26.77 -13.07 -6.28
N ARG A 459 -26.44 -11.87 -5.81
CA ARG A 459 -27.36 -11.02 -5.03
C ARG A 459 -28.61 -10.60 -5.78
N ARG A 460 -28.57 -10.64 -7.12
CA ARG A 460 -29.69 -10.25 -7.99
C ARG A 460 -30.22 -11.44 -8.78
N SER A 461 -29.35 -12.23 -9.40
CA SER A 461 -29.75 -13.40 -10.17
C SER A 461 -28.62 -14.42 -10.32
N GLY A 462 -29.01 -15.63 -10.75
CA GLY A 462 -28.08 -16.70 -11.11
C GLY A 462 -27.23 -17.21 -9.96
N SER A 463 -26.21 -17.99 -10.31
CA SER A 463 -25.32 -18.62 -9.35
C SER A 463 -23.99 -19.01 -9.99
N ALA A 464 -23.00 -19.23 -9.13
CA ALA A 464 -21.78 -19.92 -9.47
C ALA A 464 -21.68 -21.22 -8.67
N THR A 465 -21.28 -22.31 -9.32
CA THR A 465 -20.77 -23.49 -8.62
C THR A 465 -19.29 -23.26 -8.37
N VAL A 466 -18.87 -23.29 -7.10
CA VAL A 466 -17.49 -23.05 -6.68
C VAL A 466 -16.94 -24.32 -6.05
N GLU A 467 -15.82 -24.81 -6.59
CA GLU A 467 -15.08 -25.96 -6.07
C GLU A 467 -13.79 -25.47 -5.44
N ILE A 468 -13.55 -25.88 -4.20
CA ILE A 468 -12.35 -25.55 -3.43
C ILE A 468 -11.66 -26.86 -3.10
N SER A 469 -10.40 -27.01 -3.50
CA SER A 469 -9.56 -28.15 -3.17
C SER A 469 -8.36 -27.72 -2.36
N TRP A 470 -8.04 -28.49 -1.34
CA TRP A 470 -6.89 -28.28 -0.47
C TRP A 470 -5.74 -29.18 -0.93
N ASN A 471 -4.52 -28.82 -0.57
CA ASN A 471 -3.38 -29.71 -0.80
C ASN A 471 -3.55 -31.02 -0.01
N GLU A 472 -2.78 -32.06 -0.36
CA GLU A 472 -2.84 -33.38 0.28
C GLU A 472 -2.71 -33.31 1.82
N ALA A 473 -1.92 -32.37 2.32
CA ALA A 473 -1.72 -32.15 3.76
C ALA A 473 -2.92 -31.47 4.47
N GLY A 474 -3.92 -30.97 3.74
CA GLY A 474 -5.06 -30.23 4.31
C GLY A 474 -4.66 -28.92 5.00
N THR A 475 -3.57 -28.29 4.58
CA THR A 475 -3.00 -27.09 5.25
C THR A 475 -3.22 -25.80 4.48
N THR A 476 -3.42 -25.85 3.16
CA THR A 476 -3.74 -24.68 2.35
C THR A 476 -4.70 -25.05 1.23
N VAL A 477 -5.56 -24.10 0.85
CA VAL A 477 -6.26 -24.13 -0.43
C VAL A 477 -5.21 -24.14 -1.54
N GLU A 478 -5.36 -25.05 -2.48
CA GLU A 478 -4.48 -25.26 -3.63
C GLU A 478 -5.17 -24.86 -4.93
N THR A 479 -6.45 -25.22 -5.08
CA THR A 479 -7.22 -24.95 -6.28
C THR A 479 -8.59 -24.36 -5.95
N VAL A 480 -8.99 -23.34 -6.72
CA VAL A 480 -10.37 -22.83 -6.76
C VAL A 480 -10.86 -22.86 -8.20
N ALA A 481 -12.02 -23.47 -8.44
CA ALA A 481 -12.72 -23.42 -9.71
C ALA A 481 -14.13 -22.84 -9.52
N ALA A 482 -14.59 -22.05 -10.49
CA ALA A 482 -15.91 -21.45 -10.50
C ALA A 482 -16.57 -21.63 -11.87
N ARG A 483 -17.82 -22.06 -11.88
CA ARG A 483 -18.68 -22.09 -13.08
C ARG A 483 -19.87 -21.18 -12.88
N TYR A 484 -19.94 -20.11 -13.66
CA TYR A 484 -20.99 -19.10 -13.60
C TYR A 484 -22.14 -19.46 -14.53
N THR A 485 -23.37 -19.30 -14.04
CA THR A 485 -24.61 -19.46 -14.82
C THR A 485 -25.53 -18.30 -14.50
N ASP A 486 -25.61 -17.35 -15.44
CA ASP A 486 -26.35 -16.09 -15.36
C ASP A 486 -26.12 -15.33 -14.05
N TYR A 487 -24.90 -15.43 -13.50
CA TYR A 487 -24.55 -14.86 -12.21
C TYR A 487 -24.57 -13.33 -12.27
N SER A 488 -25.23 -12.69 -11.32
CA SER A 488 -25.21 -11.23 -11.18
C SER A 488 -25.39 -10.79 -9.73
N ASP A 489 -24.45 -9.97 -9.25
CA ASP A 489 -24.54 -9.29 -7.95
C ASP A 489 -25.12 -7.89 -8.02
N ASP A 490 -24.99 -7.21 -9.17
CA ASP A 490 -25.41 -5.82 -9.35
C ASP A 490 -26.66 -5.67 -10.24
N GLY A 491 -27.04 -6.72 -10.96
CA GLY A 491 -28.15 -6.73 -11.93
C GLY A 491 -27.85 -5.97 -13.22
N ALA A 492 -26.63 -5.42 -13.36
CA ALA A 492 -26.17 -4.69 -14.53
C ALA A 492 -25.20 -5.51 -15.39
N HIS A 493 -24.48 -6.45 -14.78
CA HIS A 493 -23.57 -7.37 -15.45
C HIS A 493 -24.00 -8.81 -15.18
N VAL A 494 -24.04 -9.63 -16.24
CA VAL A 494 -24.38 -11.06 -16.16
C VAL A 494 -23.16 -11.86 -16.61
N LEU A 495 -22.70 -12.78 -15.76
CA LEU A 495 -21.53 -13.61 -15.99
C LEU A 495 -21.92 -15.06 -16.33
N ASN A 496 -21.28 -15.59 -17.36
CA ASN A 496 -21.38 -16.98 -17.79
C ASN A 496 -19.98 -17.50 -18.14
N GLY A 497 -19.74 -18.80 -17.87
CA GLY A 497 -18.48 -19.46 -18.23
C GLY A 497 -17.75 -20.03 -17.02
N THR A 498 -16.44 -20.24 -17.14
CA THR A 498 -15.63 -20.90 -16.11
C THR A 498 -14.32 -20.20 -15.83
N GLU A 499 -13.88 -20.25 -14.58
CA GLU A 499 -12.50 -19.96 -14.15
C GLU A 499 -11.99 -21.12 -13.29
N ARG A 500 -10.71 -21.46 -13.41
CA ARG A 500 -9.99 -22.37 -12.53
C ARG A 500 -8.60 -21.84 -12.28
N VAL A 501 -8.20 -21.74 -11.02
CA VAL A 501 -6.87 -21.33 -10.61
C VAL A 501 -6.30 -22.37 -9.66
N THR A 502 -5.11 -22.87 -9.97
CA THR A 502 -4.27 -23.66 -9.06
C THR A 502 -3.04 -22.83 -8.70
N ARG A 503 -2.65 -22.81 -7.42
CA ARG A 503 -1.45 -22.11 -6.95
C ARG A 503 -0.41 -23.07 -6.42
N GLU A 504 0.81 -22.89 -6.90
CA GLU A 504 2.02 -23.44 -6.31
C GLU A 504 2.84 -22.29 -5.69
N ASN A 505 3.58 -22.56 -4.63
CA ASN A 505 4.49 -21.61 -4.00
C ASN A 505 5.92 -22.17 -4.07
N PRO A 506 6.67 -21.93 -5.17
CA PRO A 506 8.04 -22.40 -5.31
C PRO A 506 8.96 -21.93 -4.18
N THR A 507 8.71 -20.72 -3.68
CA THR A 507 9.35 -20.16 -2.49
C THR A 507 8.29 -19.49 -1.60
N GLN A 508 8.70 -18.92 -0.47
CA GLN A 508 7.80 -18.17 0.42
C GLN A 508 7.24 -16.89 -0.23
N THR A 509 7.95 -16.33 -1.20
CA THR A 509 7.66 -15.03 -1.81
C THR A 509 7.28 -15.15 -3.27
N SER A 510 7.56 -16.29 -3.90
CA SER A 510 7.21 -16.60 -5.28
C SER A 510 5.94 -17.46 -5.34
N SER A 511 5.03 -17.09 -6.24
CA SER A 511 3.83 -17.84 -6.54
C SER A 511 3.76 -18.16 -8.03
N THR A 512 3.45 -19.41 -8.33
CA THR A 512 3.06 -19.85 -9.68
C THR A 512 1.56 -20.10 -9.71
N LEU A 513 0.86 -19.38 -10.58
CA LEU A 513 -0.58 -19.54 -10.81
C LEU A 513 -0.82 -20.23 -12.14
N HIS A 514 -1.55 -21.34 -12.13
CA HIS A 514 -2.07 -21.99 -13.32
C HIS A 514 -3.55 -21.62 -13.47
N TRP A 515 -3.85 -20.70 -14.39
CA TRP A 515 -5.17 -20.12 -14.57
C TRP A 515 -5.77 -20.56 -15.91
N TYR A 516 -6.98 -21.09 -15.87
CA TYR A 516 -7.85 -21.31 -17.04
C TYR A 516 -9.08 -20.41 -16.92
N SER A 517 -9.37 -19.61 -17.94
CA SER A 517 -10.54 -18.73 -17.95
C SER A 517 -11.22 -18.79 -19.31
N ASP A 518 -12.54 -18.94 -19.30
CA ASP A 518 -13.42 -18.72 -20.45
C ASP A 518 -14.70 -18.05 -19.95
N LEU A 519 -14.60 -16.76 -19.65
CA LEU A 519 -15.70 -15.95 -19.17
C LEU A 519 -16.29 -15.09 -20.28
N VAL A 520 -17.60 -14.95 -20.22
CA VAL A 520 -18.40 -14.01 -21.01
C VAL A 520 -19.23 -13.17 -20.05
N GLN A 521 -19.17 -11.86 -20.24
CA GLN A 521 -19.96 -10.87 -19.52
C GLN A 521 -20.89 -10.16 -20.51
N THR A 522 -22.15 -10.00 -20.14
CA THR A 522 -23.13 -9.20 -20.89
C THR A 522 -23.80 -8.16 -19.98
N GLY A 523 -24.44 -7.16 -20.58
CA GLY A 523 -25.21 -6.13 -19.86
C GLY A 523 -24.66 -4.73 -20.08
N ARG A 524 -24.36 -4.01 -18.99
CA ARG A 524 -23.85 -2.62 -19.05
C ARG A 524 -22.51 -2.50 -19.77
N THR A 525 -21.65 -3.48 -19.61
CA THR A 525 -20.41 -3.68 -20.37
C THR A 525 -20.41 -5.10 -20.88
N ASN A 526 -20.14 -5.29 -22.17
CA ASN A 526 -19.97 -6.61 -22.76
C ASN A 526 -18.48 -6.97 -22.78
N GLY A 527 -18.13 -8.19 -22.41
CA GLY A 527 -16.73 -8.57 -22.42
C GLY A 527 -16.45 -10.05 -22.36
N THR A 528 -15.19 -10.40 -22.56
CA THR A 528 -14.66 -11.76 -22.42
C THR A 528 -13.33 -11.75 -21.67
N LYS A 529 -13.08 -12.71 -20.78
CA LYS A 529 -11.78 -12.93 -20.14
C LYS A 529 -11.37 -14.36 -20.42
N LYS A 530 -10.39 -14.54 -21.30
CA LYS A 530 -10.03 -15.84 -21.87
C LYS A 530 -8.55 -16.12 -21.74
N THR A 531 -8.23 -17.39 -21.49
CA THR A 531 -6.86 -17.90 -21.58
C THR A 531 -6.62 -18.63 -22.91
N SER A 532 -5.36 -18.87 -23.26
CA SER A 532 -5.03 -19.82 -24.33
C SER A 532 -5.43 -21.26 -23.95
N PRO A 533 -5.50 -22.20 -24.91
CA PRO A 533 -5.95 -23.57 -24.64
C PRO A 533 -5.11 -24.32 -23.60
N ASP A 534 -3.81 -24.01 -23.52
CA ASP A 534 -2.88 -24.54 -22.53
C ASP A 534 -3.03 -23.89 -21.15
N GLY A 535 -3.70 -22.74 -21.06
CA GLY A 535 -3.89 -21.94 -19.85
C GLY A 535 -3.02 -20.69 -19.83
N PHE A 536 -3.06 -19.95 -18.73
CA PHE A 536 -2.14 -18.86 -18.40
C PHE A 536 -1.37 -19.25 -17.14
N HIS A 537 -0.05 -19.34 -17.26
CA HIS A 537 0.82 -19.81 -16.17
C HIS A 537 1.76 -18.69 -15.76
N LEU A 538 1.43 -17.95 -14.70
CA LEU A 538 2.21 -16.81 -14.20
C LEU A 538 3.09 -17.26 -13.05
N THR A 539 4.39 -17.01 -13.13
CA THR A 539 5.30 -17.05 -11.97
C THR A 539 5.76 -15.64 -11.65
N ILE A 540 5.61 -15.24 -10.40
CA ILE A 540 6.04 -13.91 -9.95
C ILE A 540 6.38 -13.90 -8.46
N ASP A 541 7.45 -13.19 -8.12
CA ASP A 541 7.89 -12.97 -6.75
C ASP A 541 7.34 -11.63 -6.18
N LEU A 542 6.95 -11.65 -4.91
CA LEU A 542 6.37 -10.51 -4.17
C LEU A 542 7.32 -9.32 -4.05
N PHE A 543 8.63 -9.55 -4.05
CA PHE A 543 9.65 -8.52 -3.87
C PHE A 543 10.39 -8.18 -5.15
N GLU A 544 10.70 -9.17 -6.00
CA GLU A 544 11.32 -8.89 -7.30
C GLU A 544 10.31 -8.34 -8.30
N THR A 545 9.05 -8.80 -8.27
CA THR A 545 7.94 -8.31 -9.11
C THR A 545 8.26 -8.28 -10.60
N VAL A 546 8.88 -9.36 -11.10
CA VAL A 546 9.14 -9.56 -12.53
C VAL A 546 8.06 -10.46 -13.10
N PHE A 547 7.34 -9.99 -14.11
CA PHE A 547 6.32 -10.74 -14.81
C PHE A 547 6.97 -11.81 -15.69
N ASP A 548 6.63 -13.08 -15.46
CA ASP A 548 7.02 -14.18 -16.34
C ASP A 548 5.85 -15.17 -16.47
N ALA A 549 5.38 -15.36 -17.70
CA ALA A 549 4.27 -16.25 -17.96
C ALA A 549 4.41 -17.08 -19.24
N THR A 550 3.86 -18.29 -19.23
CA THR A 550 3.58 -19.08 -20.43
C THR A 550 2.07 -19.13 -20.70
N GLY A 551 1.70 -19.33 -21.96
CA GLY A 551 0.33 -19.13 -22.42
C GLY A 551 -0.10 -17.66 -22.35
N THR A 552 -1.39 -17.40 -22.50
CA THR A 552 -1.93 -16.03 -22.54
C THR A 552 -3.18 -15.88 -21.71
N MET A 553 -3.38 -14.70 -21.12
CA MET A 553 -4.66 -14.20 -20.63
C MET A 553 -5.00 -12.89 -21.34
N THR A 554 -6.22 -12.80 -21.86
CA THR A 554 -6.73 -11.63 -22.58
C THR A 554 -8.11 -11.27 -22.07
N THR A 555 -8.31 -9.98 -21.76
CA THR A 555 -9.62 -9.42 -21.46
C THR A 555 -10.04 -8.47 -22.58
N THR A 556 -11.25 -8.64 -23.11
CA THR A 556 -11.85 -7.72 -24.09
C THR A 556 -13.10 -7.10 -23.50
N LEU A 557 -13.21 -5.78 -23.50
CA LEU A 557 -14.36 -5.01 -22.98
C LEU A 557 -14.84 -4.05 -24.07
N ASP A 558 -16.12 -4.14 -24.44
CA ASP A 558 -16.77 -3.29 -25.44
C ASP A 558 -15.93 -3.11 -26.73
N GLY A 559 -15.27 -4.21 -27.16
CA GLY A 559 -14.41 -4.26 -28.35
C GLY A 559 -12.94 -3.87 -28.14
N ARG A 560 -12.55 -3.33 -26.98
CA ARG A 560 -11.14 -3.05 -26.63
C ARG A 560 -10.49 -4.25 -25.97
N THR A 561 -9.37 -4.71 -26.52
CA THR A 561 -8.59 -5.84 -26.00
C THR A 561 -7.42 -5.38 -25.15
N TYR A 562 -7.28 -5.97 -23.97
CA TYR A 562 -6.19 -5.80 -23.02
C TYR A 562 -5.40 -7.11 -22.91
N ARG A 563 -4.07 -7.01 -23.06
CA ARG A 563 -3.16 -8.15 -23.08
C ARG A 563 -2.18 -8.05 -21.93
N GLN A 564 -1.69 -9.21 -21.50
CA GLN A 564 -0.64 -9.28 -20.49
C GLN A 564 0.66 -8.58 -20.95
N PRO A 565 1.51 -8.14 -20.01
CA PRO A 565 2.83 -7.59 -20.29
C PRO A 565 3.77 -8.62 -20.94
N ALA A 566 4.90 -8.15 -21.47
CA ALA A 566 5.97 -9.03 -21.90
C ALA A 566 6.67 -9.69 -20.71
N ASN A 567 7.22 -10.89 -20.90
CA ASN A 567 8.04 -11.52 -19.86
C ASN A 567 9.31 -10.71 -19.60
N GLY A 568 9.80 -10.78 -18.37
CA GLY A 568 10.94 -9.98 -17.89
C GLY A 568 10.59 -8.53 -17.61
N THR A 569 9.29 -8.19 -17.45
CA THR A 569 8.83 -6.80 -17.23
C THR A 569 7.87 -6.60 -16.07
#